data_AF-A0A3N7CJP5-F1
#
_entry.id   AF-A0A3N7CJP5-F1
#
_cell.length_a   1.000
_cell.length_b   1.000
_cell.length_c   1.000
_cell.angle_alpha   90.00
_cell.angle_beta   90.00
_cell.angle_gamma   90.00
#
_symmetry.space_group_name_H-M   'P 1'
#
loop_
_entity.id
_entity.type
_entity.pdbx_description
1 polymer ?
#
loop_
_entity_poly.entity_id
_entity_poly.type
_entity_poly.pdbx_seq_one_letter_code
_entity_poly.pdbx_strand_id
1 'polypeptide(L)'
;MQEINAWLQNGLDYKTGAALYIKYGNNTFLKRLLEADPTPYTTEKLEAELRKMAPELNVIADKPKLEIKQHAPAPSEQVEPVKTPDQCKSNTEDLKRYLQIKEDQKTLYRQLERNMTELDMSKNEPFLLLTAKNILSLHGKIRDRYKLIDYFDLNGEFPDLKAKIQRTPAEEIQLLRVSIYKAKIRLQSPGCRDIEQTKKLITESQNRIIALGGKIKS
;
A
#
# COMPACT_ATOMS: atom_id res chain seq x y z
N MET A 1 23.48 33.09 8.74
CA MET A 1 23.41 31.99 9.73
C MET A 1 22.68 32.39 11.00
N GLN A 2 23.01 33.53 11.64
CA GLN A 2 22.29 34.02 12.83
C GLN A 2 20.77 34.19 12.61
N GLU A 3 20.35 34.61 11.40
CA GLU A 3 18.93 34.73 11.01
C GLU A 3 18.18 33.38 11.05
N ILE A 4 18.83 32.28 10.65
CA ILE A 4 18.24 30.93 10.65
C ILE A 4 18.07 30.44 12.09
N ASN A 5 19.06 30.70 12.94
CA ASN A 5 19.03 30.35 14.37
C ASN A 5 17.91 31.09 15.11
N ALA A 6 17.77 32.39 14.85
CA ALA A 6 16.69 33.20 15.42
C ALA A 6 15.31 32.71 14.96
N TRP A 7 15.18 32.26 13.71
CA TRP A 7 13.93 31.70 13.21
C TRP A 7 13.61 30.34 13.85
N LEU A 8 14.60 29.44 13.97
CA LEU A 8 14.42 28.13 14.61
C LEU A 8 14.04 28.22 16.10
N GLN A 9 14.50 29.25 16.80
CA GLN A 9 14.18 29.46 18.22
C GLN A 9 12.80 30.06 18.45
N ASN A 10 12.34 30.94 17.54
CA ASN A 10 11.12 31.72 17.75
C ASN A 10 9.92 31.24 16.92
N GLY A 11 10.13 30.39 15.90
CA GLY A 11 9.04 29.81 15.09
C GLY A 11 8.20 30.85 14.34
N LEU A 12 8.83 31.95 13.91
CA LEU A 12 8.16 33.14 13.40
C LEU A 12 7.90 33.01 11.89
N ASP A 13 6.76 32.43 11.53
CA ASP A 13 6.16 32.45 10.19
C ASP A 13 6.88 31.63 9.09
N TYR A 14 6.11 30.80 8.38
CA TYR A 14 6.56 29.95 7.28
C TYR A 14 7.18 30.77 6.14
N LYS A 15 6.59 31.93 5.81
CA LYS A 15 7.08 32.78 4.71
C LYS A 15 8.49 33.28 4.97
N THR A 16 8.78 33.66 6.22
CA THR A 16 10.11 34.08 6.65
C THR A 16 11.11 32.92 6.56
N GLY A 17 10.72 31.73 7.00
CA GLY A 17 11.54 30.52 6.88
C GLY A 17 11.85 30.15 5.44
N ALA A 18 10.85 30.21 4.55
CA ALA A 18 11.00 29.92 3.13
C ALA A 18 11.95 30.91 2.45
N ALA A 19 11.85 32.20 2.77
CA ALA A 19 12.76 33.23 2.28
C ALA A 19 14.22 32.97 2.72
N LEU A 20 14.43 32.56 3.97
CA LEU A 20 15.75 32.16 4.48
C LEU A 20 16.30 30.96 3.70
N TYR A 21 15.47 29.96 3.42
CA TYR A 21 15.89 28.79 2.64
C TYR A 21 16.19 29.14 1.17
N ILE A 22 15.43 30.04 0.56
CA ILE A 22 15.69 30.51 -0.81
C ILE A 22 17.04 31.24 -0.87
N LYS A 23 17.38 32.03 0.15
CA LYS A 23 18.62 32.80 0.26
C LYS A 23 19.85 31.92 0.50
N TYR A 24 19.75 30.89 1.35
CA TYR A 24 20.91 30.09 1.79
C TYR A 24 20.95 28.64 1.28
N GLY A 25 19.86 28.13 0.73
CA GLY A 25 19.73 26.74 0.31
C GLY A 25 20.27 26.45 -1.08
N ASN A 26 20.72 25.21 -1.28
CA ASN A 26 21.30 24.74 -2.55
C ASN A 26 20.32 23.94 -3.42
N ASN A 27 19.20 23.48 -2.88
CA ASN A 27 18.27 22.62 -3.58
C ASN A 27 17.22 23.44 -4.36
N THR A 28 17.36 23.49 -5.68
CA THR A 28 16.46 24.24 -6.59
C THR A 28 15.04 23.70 -6.62
N PHE A 29 14.84 22.39 -6.44
CA PHE A 29 13.51 21.78 -6.34
C PHE A 29 12.80 22.23 -5.06
N LEU A 30 13.51 22.22 -3.92
CA LEU A 30 12.92 22.65 -2.65
C LEU A 30 12.61 24.14 -2.64
N LYS A 31 13.39 24.99 -3.31
CA LYS A 31 13.04 26.42 -3.47
C LYS A 31 11.67 26.59 -4.14
N ARG A 32 11.44 25.90 -5.26
CA ARG A 32 10.14 25.92 -5.96
C ARG A 32 9.01 25.32 -5.12
N LEU A 33 9.29 24.27 -4.36
CA LEU A 33 8.30 23.64 -3.49
C LEU A 33 7.88 24.55 -2.34
N LEU A 34 8.84 25.30 -1.78
CA LEU A 34 8.62 26.18 -0.63
C LEU A 34 8.00 27.54 -1.02
N GLU A 35 8.04 27.90 -2.31
CA GLU A 35 7.30 29.04 -2.88
C GLU A 35 5.77 28.81 -2.92
N ALA A 36 5.32 27.55 -2.85
CA ALA A 36 3.90 27.20 -2.77
C ALA A 36 3.32 27.43 -1.36
N ASP A 37 1.99 27.31 -1.26
CA ASP A 37 1.26 27.50 0.01
C ASP A 37 1.73 26.53 1.11
N PRO A 38 1.69 26.97 2.39
CA PRO A 38 2.14 26.16 3.51
C PRO A 38 1.23 24.93 3.70
N THR A 39 1.82 23.76 3.59
CA THR A 39 1.23 22.47 3.98
C THR A 39 1.99 21.91 5.19
N PRO A 40 1.40 20.99 5.98
CA PRO A 40 2.11 20.35 7.08
C PRO A 40 3.45 19.73 6.64
N TYR A 41 3.46 19.11 5.46
CA TYR A 41 4.65 18.52 4.86
C TYR A 41 5.73 19.55 4.52
N THR A 42 5.37 20.66 3.88
CA THR A 42 6.35 21.68 3.47
C THR A 42 6.94 22.40 4.68
N THR A 43 6.15 22.61 5.75
CA THR A 43 6.61 23.20 7.01
C THR A 43 7.62 22.30 7.71
N GLU A 44 7.32 21.00 7.86
CA GLU A 44 8.25 20.04 8.46
C GLU A 44 9.53 19.91 7.63
N LYS A 45 9.40 19.90 6.30
CA LYS A 45 10.54 19.80 5.39
C LYS A 45 11.42 21.04 5.43
N LEU A 46 10.82 22.24 5.50
CA LEU A 46 11.53 23.50 5.64
C LEU A 46 12.37 23.53 6.92
N GLU A 47 11.76 23.16 8.05
CA GLU A 47 12.43 23.14 9.34
C GLU A 47 13.59 22.15 9.36
N ALA A 48 13.38 20.93 8.85
CA ALA A 48 14.42 19.91 8.77
C ALA A 48 15.63 20.38 7.95
N GLU A 49 15.40 21.09 6.86
CA GLU A 49 16.47 21.57 5.99
C GLU A 49 17.19 22.81 6.58
N LEU A 50 16.47 23.73 7.23
CA LEU A 50 17.07 24.86 7.94
C LEU A 50 17.93 24.40 9.13
N ARG A 51 17.50 23.36 9.87
CA ARG A 51 18.29 22.76 10.95
C ARG A 51 19.60 22.15 10.45
N LYS A 52 19.60 21.51 9.27
CA LYS A 52 20.84 20.97 8.67
C LYS A 52 21.85 22.07 8.33
N MET A 53 21.36 23.26 7.97
CA MET A 53 22.22 24.40 7.63
C MET A 53 22.77 25.10 8.88
N ALA A 54 22.16 24.91 10.05
CA ALA A 54 22.56 25.53 11.32
C ALA A 54 23.01 24.49 12.36
N PRO A 55 24.13 23.78 12.14
CA PRO A 55 24.61 22.75 13.06
C PRO A 55 25.07 23.30 14.43
N GLU A 56 25.28 24.61 14.55
CA GLU A 56 25.76 25.26 15.79
C GLU A 56 24.74 25.29 16.94
N LEU A 57 23.47 24.90 16.71
CA LEU A 57 22.44 24.81 17.75
C LEU A 57 22.24 23.40 18.32
N ASN A 58 23.08 22.41 17.96
CA ASN A 58 23.03 21.06 18.55
C ASN A 58 23.63 20.97 19.97
N VAL A 59 23.54 22.04 20.76
CA VAL A 59 23.77 22.02 22.19
C VAL A 59 22.55 22.67 22.85
N ILE A 60 21.69 21.83 23.42
CA ILE A 60 20.48 22.15 24.22
C ILE A 60 19.20 22.35 23.39
N ALA A 61 18.56 21.24 23.03
CA ALA A 61 17.10 21.17 22.93
C ALA A 61 16.64 19.91 23.67
N ASP A 62 16.83 19.95 24.99
CA ASP A 62 15.98 19.22 25.93
C ASP A 62 14.53 19.60 25.62
N LYS A 63 13.70 18.60 25.31
CA LYS A 63 12.26 18.78 25.12
C LYS A 63 11.67 19.42 26.39
N PRO A 64 11.08 20.63 26.36
CA PRO A 64 10.22 21.04 27.45
C PRO A 64 8.94 20.24 27.37
N LYS A 65 8.79 19.37 28.37
CA LYS A 65 7.56 18.67 28.74
C LYS A 65 6.44 19.72 28.88
N LEU A 66 5.50 19.72 27.95
CA LEU A 66 4.27 20.51 28.06
C LEU A 66 3.51 20.02 29.30
N GLU A 67 3.56 20.80 30.37
CA GLU A 67 2.57 20.75 31.45
C GLU A 67 1.22 21.21 30.87
N ILE A 68 0.40 20.24 30.47
CA ILE A 68 -1.00 20.47 30.21
C ILE A 68 -1.67 20.69 31.58
N LYS A 69 -2.08 21.94 31.81
CA LYS A 69 -2.96 22.31 32.92
C LYS A 69 -4.19 21.39 32.92
N GLN A 70 -4.38 20.72 34.04
CA GLN A 70 -5.52 19.85 34.33
C GLN A 70 -6.83 20.67 34.26
N HIS A 71 -7.60 20.48 33.20
CA HIS A 71 -9.06 20.57 33.29
C HIS A 71 -9.61 19.15 33.16
N ALA A 72 -10.43 18.80 34.15
CA ALA A 72 -10.99 17.48 34.39
C ALA A 72 -11.66 16.85 33.15
N PRO A 73 -11.44 15.55 32.86
CA PRO A 73 -12.30 14.80 31.98
C PRO A 73 -13.32 13.97 32.79
N ALA A 74 -14.56 14.04 32.32
CA ALA A 74 -15.62 13.06 32.59
C ALA A 74 -15.19 11.66 32.09
N PRO A 75 -15.78 10.57 32.61
CA PRO A 75 -15.30 9.22 32.34
C PRO A 75 -15.86 8.69 31.02
N SER A 76 -15.00 8.39 30.04
CA SER A 76 -15.26 7.29 29.10
C SER A 76 -14.07 6.92 28.23
N GLU A 77 -13.93 5.60 28.14
CA GLU A 77 -13.30 4.79 27.09
C GLU A 77 -11.77 4.71 27.06
N GLN A 78 -11.34 3.55 27.54
CA GLN A 78 -10.02 2.96 27.41
C GLN A 78 -9.62 2.90 25.94
N VAL A 79 -8.57 3.64 25.57
CA VAL A 79 -7.80 3.38 24.35
C VAL A 79 -6.43 2.90 24.80
N GLU A 80 -6.09 1.69 24.36
CA GLU A 80 -4.88 0.95 24.69
C GLU A 80 -3.59 1.72 24.35
N PRO A 81 -2.50 1.50 25.11
CA PRO A 81 -1.24 2.21 24.90
C PRO A 81 -0.58 1.83 23.58
N VAL A 82 -0.28 2.87 22.79
CA VAL A 82 0.60 2.86 21.61
C VAL A 82 1.94 2.21 21.99
N LYS A 83 2.20 1.04 21.41
CA LYS A 83 3.50 0.37 21.48
C LYS A 83 4.52 1.25 20.77
N THR A 84 5.58 1.59 21.50
CA THR A 84 6.82 2.17 21.01
C THR A 84 7.43 1.32 19.88
N PRO A 85 8.04 1.94 18.85
CA PRO A 85 8.60 1.25 17.69
C PRO A 85 9.99 0.71 18.04
N ASP A 86 10.03 -0.39 18.77
CA ASP A 86 11.30 -1.07 19.06
C ASP A 86 11.10 -2.59 19.00
N GLN A 87 10.68 -3.05 17.81
CA GLN A 87 10.69 -4.47 17.43
C GLN A 87 10.38 -4.65 15.93
N CYS A 88 11.15 -4.02 15.05
CA CYS A 88 11.21 -4.43 13.65
C CYS A 88 12.52 -5.18 13.42
N LYS A 89 12.55 -6.47 13.80
CA LYS A 89 13.37 -7.43 13.05
C LYS A 89 12.70 -7.56 11.69
N SER A 90 12.90 -6.61 10.79
CA SER A 90 12.44 -6.74 9.41
C SER A 90 13.09 -8.01 8.87
N ASN A 91 12.28 -9.04 8.66
CA ASN A 91 12.73 -10.28 8.06
C ASN A 91 13.40 -9.90 6.73
N THR A 92 14.65 -10.29 6.50
CA THR A 92 15.41 -9.89 5.30
C THR A 92 14.63 -10.16 4.01
N GLU A 93 13.76 -11.17 4.04
CA GLU A 93 12.83 -11.54 2.97
C GLU A 93 11.72 -10.51 2.73
N ASP A 94 11.15 -9.89 3.78
CA ASP A 94 10.13 -8.86 3.62
C ASP A 94 10.73 -7.57 3.03
N LEU A 95 11.94 -7.20 3.42
CA LEU A 95 12.61 -6.05 2.81
C LEU A 95 12.90 -6.29 1.32
N LYS A 96 13.36 -7.50 0.95
CA LYS A 96 13.53 -7.87 -0.46
C LYS A 96 12.21 -7.79 -1.22
N ARG A 97 11.13 -8.33 -0.64
CA ARG A 97 9.79 -8.29 -1.23
C ARG A 97 9.29 -6.86 -1.42
N TYR A 98 9.55 -5.98 -0.47
CA TYR A 98 9.22 -4.56 -0.57
C TYR A 98 9.96 -3.86 -1.71
N LEU A 99 11.27 -4.08 -1.83
CA LEU A 99 12.07 -3.54 -2.93
C LEU A 99 11.58 -4.07 -4.29
N GLN A 100 11.24 -5.36 -4.36
CA GLN A 100 10.68 -5.96 -5.57
C GLN A 100 9.33 -5.33 -5.96
N ILE A 101 8.44 -5.09 -4.99
CA ILE A 101 7.16 -4.41 -5.21
C ILE A 101 7.36 -3.00 -5.77
N LYS A 102 8.37 -2.26 -5.29
CA LYS A 102 8.71 -0.93 -5.83
C LYS A 102 9.24 -0.99 -7.27
N GLU A 103 10.04 -2.00 -7.61
CA GLU A 103 10.55 -2.15 -8.98
C GLU A 103 9.45 -2.62 -9.95
N ASP A 104 8.59 -3.54 -9.51
CA ASP A 104 7.38 -3.93 -10.22
C ASP A 104 6.50 -2.72 -10.53
N GLN A 105 6.33 -1.81 -9.57
CA GLN A 105 5.54 -0.59 -9.74
C GLN A 105 6.09 0.29 -10.86
N LYS A 106 7.41 0.54 -10.89
CA LYS A 106 8.04 1.28 -12.01
C LYS A 106 7.80 0.60 -13.35
N THR A 107 7.90 -0.72 -13.38
CA THR A 107 7.65 -1.51 -14.60
C THR A 107 6.21 -1.37 -15.07
N LEU A 108 5.24 -1.41 -14.16
CA LEU A 108 3.82 -1.19 -14.47
C LEU A 108 3.57 0.23 -15.02
N TYR A 109 4.22 1.25 -14.46
CA TYR A 109 4.12 2.61 -14.98
C TYR A 109 4.66 2.74 -16.40
N ARG A 110 5.81 2.13 -16.71
CA ARG A 110 6.35 2.11 -18.08
C ARG A 110 5.40 1.40 -19.05
N GLN A 111 4.78 0.30 -18.63
CA GLN A 111 3.77 -0.39 -19.44
C GLN A 111 2.53 0.45 -19.66
N LEU A 112 2.09 1.17 -18.63
CA LEU A 112 0.95 2.08 -18.72
C LEU A 112 1.23 3.21 -19.71
N GLU A 113 2.38 3.87 -19.59
CA GLU A 113 2.81 4.95 -20.49
C GLU A 113 2.90 4.47 -21.94
N ARG A 114 3.47 3.28 -22.16
CA ARG A 114 3.50 2.65 -23.48
C ARG A 114 2.10 2.41 -24.03
N ASN A 115 1.19 1.84 -23.24
CA ASN A 115 -0.17 1.57 -23.69
C ASN A 115 -0.97 2.85 -23.95
N MET A 116 -0.75 3.91 -23.15
CA MET A 116 -1.33 5.23 -23.40
C MET A 116 -0.86 5.78 -24.73
N THR A 117 0.45 5.70 -25.01
CA THR A 117 1.02 6.12 -26.30
C THR A 117 0.45 5.29 -27.46
N GLU A 118 0.33 3.97 -27.28
CA GLU A 118 -0.27 3.08 -28.30
C GLU A 118 -1.74 3.42 -28.54
N LEU A 119 -2.49 3.80 -27.51
CA LEU A 119 -3.88 4.23 -27.62
C LEU A 119 -4.01 5.53 -28.44
N ASP A 120 -3.13 6.50 -28.18
CA ASP A 120 -3.14 7.80 -28.87
C ASP A 120 -2.76 7.67 -30.36
N MET A 121 -1.86 6.74 -30.69
CA MET A 121 -1.32 6.56 -32.05
C MET A 121 -2.16 5.62 -32.92
N SER A 122 -2.99 4.77 -32.31
CA SER A 122 -3.72 3.73 -33.05
C SER A 122 -5.03 4.24 -33.63
N LYS A 123 -5.31 3.90 -34.89
CA LYS A 123 -6.60 4.20 -35.54
C LYS A 123 -7.53 2.99 -35.65
N ASN A 124 -7.05 1.82 -35.22
CA ASN A 124 -7.75 0.55 -35.36
C ASN A 124 -8.65 0.29 -34.14
N GLU A 125 -9.97 0.29 -34.33
CA GLU A 125 -10.97 0.19 -33.26
C GLU A 125 -10.85 -1.05 -32.36
N PRO A 126 -10.76 -2.30 -32.88
CA PRO A 126 -10.55 -3.48 -32.02
C PRO A 126 -9.25 -3.42 -31.23
N PHE A 127 -8.20 -2.82 -31.78
CA PHE A 127 -6.94 -2.64 -31.08
C PHE A 127 -7.07 -1.60 -29.96
N LEU A 128 -7.74 -0.47 -30.23
CA LEU A 128 -8.02 0.56 -29.23
C LEU A 128 -8.78 0.01 -28.01
N LEU A 129 -9.82 -0.79 -28.25
CA LEU A 129 -10.60 -1.40 -27.17
C LEU A 129 -9.75 -2.36 -26.33
N LEU A 130 -8.87 -3.13 -26.95
CA LEU A 130 -7.94 -4.02 -26.25
C LEU A 130 -6.94 -3.20 -25.41
N THR A 131 -6.35 -2.16 -25.98
CA THR A 131 -5.39 -1.28 -25.29
C THR A 131 -6.03 -0.56 -24.12
N ALA A 132 -7.26 -0.05 -24.28
CA ALA A 132 -8.04 0.56 -23.19
C ALA A 132 -8.30 -0.42 -22.04
N LYS A 133 -8.66 -1.67 -22.34
CA LYS A 133 -8.81 -2.73 -21.32
C LYS A 133 -7.50 -3.01 -20.59
N ASN A 134 -6.38 -3.03 -21.33
CA ASN A 134 -5.06 -3.22 -20.74
C ASN A 134 -4.69 -2.07 -19.80
N ILE A 135 -4.96 -0.83 -20.18
CA ILE A 135 -4.76 0.37 -19.34
C ILE A 135 -5.54 0.24 -18.02
N LEU A 136 -6.83 -0.11 -18.09
CA LEU A 136 -7.66 -0.29 -16.90
C LEU A 136 -7.12 -1.40 -15.98
N SER A 137 -6.69 -2.53 -16.55
CA SER A 137 -6.08 -3.62 -15.80
C SER A 137 -4.78 -3.20 -15.11
N LEU A 138 -3.90 -2.49 -15.83
CA LEU A 138 -2.64 -1.97 -15.29
C LEU A 138 -2.88 -0.98 -14.15
N HIS A 139 -3.84 -0.07 -14.31
CA HIS A 139 -4.20 0.89 -13.26
C HIS A 139 -4.70 0.18 -11.99
N GLY A 140 -5.51 -0.87 -12.13
CA GLY A 140 -5.91 -1.72 -11.01
C GLY A 140 -4.71 -2.35 -10.29
N LYS A 141 -3.77 -2.93 -11.04
CA LYS A 141 -2.54 -3.52 -10.47
C LYS A 141 -1.69 -2.48 -9.75
N ILE A 142 -1.52 -1.28 -10.31
CA ILE A 142 -0.78 -0.19 -9.67
C ILE A 142 -1.41 0.19 -8.33
N ARG A 143 -2.74 0.35 -8.30
CA ARG A 143 -3.48 0.64 -7.06
C ARG A 143 -3.27 -0.44 -6.00
N ASP A 144 -3.32 -1.71 -6.39
CA ASP A 144 -3.12 -2.81 -5.45
C ASP A 144 -1.69 -2.88 -4.93
N ARG A 145 -0.69 -2.50 -5.74
CA ARG A 145 0.70 -2.35 -5.28
C ARG A 145 0.84 -1.22 -4.26
N TYR A 146 0.19 -0.08 -4.47
CA TYR A 146 0.17 0.99 -3.47
C TYR A 146 -0.42 0.53 -2.15
N LYS A 147 -1.58 -0.15 -2.16
CA LYS A 147 -2.17 -0.70 -0.92
C LYS A 147 -1.20 -1.61 -0.16
N LEU A 148 -0.40 -2.41 -0.87
CA LEU A 148 0.61 -3.27 -0.24
C LEU A 148 1.78 -2.48 0.34
N ILE A 149 2.24 -1.44 -0.36
CA ILE A 149 3.29 -0.53 0.12
C ILE A 149 2.80 0.21 1.35
N ASP A 150 1.63 0.86 1.26
CA ASP A 150 1.03 1.63 2.35
C ASP A 150 0.81 0.74 3.58
N TYR A 151 0.34 -0.50 3.39
CA TYR A 151 0.18 -1.45 4.48
C TYR A 151 1.52 -1.79 5.13
N PHE A 152 2.56 -2.06 4.33
CA PHE A 152 3.89 -2.38 4.85
C PHE A 152 4.51 -1.18 5.58
N ASP A 153 4.38 0.01 5.02
CA ASP A 153 4.91 1.24 5.62
C ASP A 153 4.22 1.55 6.97
N LEU A 154 2.94 1.19 7.13
CA LEU A 154 2.18 1.37 8.38
C LEU A 154 2.42 0.26 9.42
N ASN A 155 2.52 -1.01 9.01
CA ASN A 155 2.54 -2.16 9.93
C ASN A 155 3.93 -2.79 10.10
N GLY A 156 4.88 -2.48 9.22
CA GLY A 156 6.21 -3.10 9.17
C GLY A 156 6.22 -4.55 8.64
N GLU A 157 5.07 -5.08 8.23
CA GLU A 157 4.90 -6.44 7.69
C GLU A 157 3.91 -6.46 6.52
N PHE A 158 3.99 -7.48 5.67
CA PHE A 158 3.03 -7.66 4.58
C PHE A 158 1.75 -8.33 5.07
N PRO A 159 0.58 -7.99 4.48
CA PRO A 159 -0.64 -8.68 4.83
C PRO A 159 -0.50 -10.15 4.42
N ASP A 160 -0.87 -11.06 5.32
CA ASP A 160 -0.82 -12.48 5.04
C ASP A 160 -1.87 -12.85 4.00
N LEU A 161 -1.46 -12.95 2.74
CA LEU A 161 -2.30 -13.36 1.62
C LEU A 161 -2.82 -14.81 1.78
N LYS A 162 -2.26 -15.58 2.72
CA LYS A 162 -2.72 -16.92 3.07
C LYS A 162 -3.77 -16.94 4.17
N ALA A 163 -4.23 -15.79 4.65
CA ALA A 163 -5.44 -15.75 5.45
C ALA A 163 -6.54 -16.41 4.61
N LYS A 164 -6.82 -17.68 4.91
CA LYS A 164 -7.89 -18.45 4.27
C LYS A 164 -9.11 -17.58 4.46
N ILE A 165 -9.60 -16.98 3.37
CA ILE A 165 -10.90 -16.32 3.38
C ILE A 165 -11.81 -17.34 4.03
N GLN A 166 -12.30 -17.04 5.24
CA GLN A 166 -13.19 -17.94 5.96
C GLN A 166 -14.47 -17.94 5.15
N ARG A 167 -14.54 -18.85 4.19
CA ARG A 167 -15.70 -18.98 3.32
C ARG A 167 -16.84 -19.44 4.18
N THR A 168 -18.01 -18.84 3.97
CA THR A 168 -19.20 -19.36 4.60
C THR A 168 -19.44 -20.79 4.10
N PRO A 169 -20.06 -21.68 4.90
CA PRO A 169 -20.38 -23.04 4.46
C PRO A 169 -21.14 -23.08 3.13
N ALA A 170 -22.00 -22.07 2.88
CA ALA A 170 -22.75 -21.92 1.64
C ALA A 170 -21.85 -21.65 0.42
N GLU A 171 -20.89 -20.75 0.53
CA GLU A 171 -19.90 -20.45 -0.52
C GLU A 171 -19.01 -21.66 -0.82
N GLU A 172 -18.58 -22.38 0.22
CA GLU A 172 -17.79 -23.62 0.07
C GLU A 172 -18.59 -24.68 -0.70
N ILE A 173 -19.86 -24.91 -0.35
CA ILE A 173 -20.75 -25.83 -1.07
C ILE A 173 -20.91 -25.41 -2.55
N GLN A 174 -21.07 -24.12 -2.84
CA GLN A 174 -21.21 -23.64 -4.21
C GLN A 174 -19.95 -23.91 -5.04
N LEU A 175 -18.77 -23.65 -4.49
CA LEU A 175 -17.49 -23.93 -5.16
C LEU A 175 -17.30 -25.43 -5.42
N LEU A 176 -17.64 -26.27 -4.43
CA LEU A 176 -17.57 -27.73 -4.57
C LEU A 176 -18.52 -28.22 -5.68
N ARG A 177 -19.73 -27.66 -5.79
CA ARG A 177 -20.66 -27.97 -6.89
C ARG A 177 -20.09 -27.60 -8.26
N VAL A 178 -19.47 -26.42 -8.39
CA VAL A 178 -18.81 -26.00 -9.64
C VAL A 178 -17.63 -26.92 -9.97
N SER A 179 -16.85 -27.34 -8.97
CA SER A 179 -15.75 -28.29 -9.12
C SER A 179 -16.24 -29.64 -9.65
N ILE A 180 -17.30 -30.20 -9.03
CA ILE A 180 -17.92 -31.46 -9.46
C ILE A 180 -18.44 -31.35 -10.89
N TYR A 181 -19.13 -30.25 -11.23
CA TYR A 181 -19.63 -30.03 -12.58
C TYR A 181 -18.52 -30.03 -13.63
N LYS A 182 -17.44 -29.27 -13.39
CA LYS A 182 -16.26 -29.24 -14.27
C LYS A 182 -15.55 -30.59 -14.36
N ALA A 183 -15.51 -31.37 -13.27
CA ALA A 183 -14.94 -32.71 -13.25
C ALA A 183 -15.79 -33.71 -14.06
N LYS A 184 -17.12 -33.62 -13.97
CA LYS A 184 -18.04 -34.43 -14.79
C LYS A 184 -17.89 -34.13 -16.29
N ILE A 185 -17.78 -32.85 -16.68
CA ILE A 185 -17.51 -32.47 -18.08
C ILE A 185 -16.19 -33.07 -18.57
N ARG A 186 -15.13 -33.02 -17.75
CA ARG A 186 -13.84 -33.62 -18.08
C ARG A 186 -13.95 -35.13 -18.34
N LEU A 187 -14.70 -35.85 -17.50
CA LEU A 187 -14.95 -37.29 -17.70
C LEU A 187 -15.73 -37.62 -18.98
N GLN A 188 -16.60 -36.71 -19.44
CA GLN A 188 -17.33 -36.87 -20.70
C GLN A 188 -16.47 -36.58 -21.93
N SER A 189 -15.32 -35.93 -21.75
CA SER A 189 -14.42 -35.57 -22.85
C SER A 189 -13.54 -36.77 -23.23
N PRO A 190 -13.43 -37.15 -24.52
CA PRO A 190 -12.72 -38.36 -24.97
C PRO A 190 -11.18 -38.33 -24.78
N GLY A 191 -10.62 -37.23 -24.26
CA GLY A 191 -9.19 -37.04 -24.01
C GLY A 191 -8.81 -36.90 -22.53
N CYS A 192 -9.64 -37.36 -21.60
CA CYS A 192 -9.34 -37.25 -20.17
C CYS A 192 -8.15 -38.14 -19.78
N ARG A 193 -6.99 -37.52 -19.56
CA ARG A 193 -5.72 -38.21 -19.24
C ARG A 193 -5.77 -38.96 -17.90
N ASP A 194 -6.46 -38.40 -16.90
CA ASP A 194 -6.49 -38.92 -15.52
C ASP A 194 -7.92 -39.17 -15.01
N ILE A 195 -8.55 -40.22 -15.53
CA ILE A 195 -9.94 -40.60 -15.21
C ILE A 195 -10.09 -40.92 -13.71
N GLU A 196 -9.17 -41.68 -13.14
CA GLU A 196 -9.24 -42.12 -11.73
C GLU A 196 -9.11 -40.95 -10.75
N GLN A 197 -8.17 -40.04 -11.00
CA GLN A 197 -8.00 -38.84 -10.18
C GLN A 197 -9.23 -37.93 -10.26
N THR A 198 -9.83 -37.82 -11.44
CA THR A 198 -11.04 -37.02 -11.64
C THR A 198 -12.24 -37.63 -10.89
N LYS A 199 -12.37 -38.96 -10.87
CA LYS A 199 -13.38 -39.67 -10.06
C LYS A 199 -13.15 -39.46 -8.56
N LYS A 200 -11.90 -39.57 -8.09
CA LYS A 200 -11.52 -39.33 -6.69
C LYS A 200 -11.83 -37.90 -6.25
N LEU A 201 -11.55 -36.91 -7.10
CA LEU A 201 -11.89 -35.51 -6.83
C LEU A 201 -13.40 -35.30 -6.66
N ILE A 202 -14.21 -35.98 -7.48
CA ILE A 202 -15.68 -35.91 -7.38
C ILE A 202 -16.15 -36.51 -6.05
N THR A 203 -15.67 -37.70 -5.68
CA THR A 203 -16.08 -38.35 -4.43
C THR A 203 -15.66 -37.55 -3.20
N GLU A 204 -14.43 -37.02 -3.17
CA GLU A 204 -13.96 -36.14 -2.09
C GLU A 204 -14.80 -34.87 -1.98
N SER A 205 -15.10 -34.23 -3.11
CA SER A 205 -15.93 -33.02 -3.15
C SER A 205 -17.37 -33.29 -2.69
N GLN A 206 -17.94 -34.44 -3.06
CA GLN A 206 -19.27 -34.87 -2.62
C GLN A 206 -19.31 -35.14 -1.12
N ASN A 207 -18.34 -35.87 -0.58
CA ASN A 207 -18.22 -36.13 0.85
C ASN A 207 -18.10 -34.83 1.65
N ARG A 208 -17.36 -33.85 1.12
CA ARG A 208 -17.23 -32.53 1.74
C ARG A 208 -18.55 -31.75 1.74
N ILE A 209 -19.34 -31.81 0.65
CA ILE A 209 -20.68 -31.20 0.61
C ILE A 209 -21.59 -31.82 1.68
N ILE A 210 -21.57 -33.14 1.83
CA ILE A 210 -22.37 -33.85 2.84
C ILE A 210 -21.94 -33.43 4.25
N ALA A 211 -20.63 -33.35 4.51
CA ALA A 211 -20.10 -32.91 5.80
C ALA A 211 -20.50 -31.47 6.17
N LEU A 212 -20.73 -30.61 5.17
CA LEU A 212 -21.20 -29.23 5.35
C LEU A 212 -22.74 -29.11 5.40
N GLY A 213 -23.49 -30.23 5.40
CA GLY A 213 -24.96 -30.25 5.43
C GLY A 213 -25.64 -29.92 4.09
N GLY A 214 -24.86 -29.89 2.99
CA GLY A 214 -25.39 -29.64 1.65
C GLY A 214 -26.07 -30.88 1.05
N LYS A 215 -27.18 -30.68 0.34
CA LYS A 215 -27.80 -31.74 -0.46
C LYS A 215 -27.13 -31.84 -1.83
N ILE A 216 -26.74 -33.06 -2.22
CA ILE A 216 -26.28 -33.37 -3.57
C ILE A 216 -27.54 -33.67 -4.39
N LYS A 217 -27.80 -32.88 -5.44
CA LYS A 217 -28.80 -33.25 -6.44
C LYS A 217 -28.18 -34.33 -7.31
N SER A 218 -28.70 -35.56 -7.22
CA SER A 218 -28.36 -36.70 -8.06
C SER A 218 -28.83 -36.45 -9.49
#